data_AF-A0A376VTY6-F1
#
_entry.id   AF-A0A376VTY6-F1
#
_cell.length_a   1.000
_cell.length_b   1.000
_cell.length_c   1.000
_cell.angle_alpha   90.00
_cell.angle_beta   90.00
_cell.angle_gamma   90.00
#
_symmetry.space_group_name_H-M   'P 1'
#
loop_
_entity.id
_entity.type
_entity.pdbx_description
1 polymer ?
#
loop_
_entity_poly.entity_id
_entity_poly.type
_entity_poly.pdbx_seq_one_letter_code
_entity_poly.pdbx_strand_id
1 'polypeptide(L)'
;MQAYFDQLDRVRYEGSKSSNPLAFRHYNPDELVLGKRMEEHLRFAACYWHTFCWNGADMFGVGAFNRPWQQPGEALALAKRKADVAFEFFPQVTCAILLLPRCGCFP
;
A
#
# COMPACT_ATOMS: atom_id res chain seq x y z
N MET A 1 -2.70 -0.03 19.84
CA MET A 1 -2.44 0.06 18.39
C MET A 1 -3.46 -0.84 17.73
N GLN A 2 -4.41 -0.28 16.98
CA GLN A 2 -5.39 -1.07 16.23
C GLN A 2 -4.73 -1.39 14.90
N ALA A 3 -4.53 -2.67 14.60
CA ALA A 3 -4.02 -3.07 13.31
C ALA A 3 -5.20 -3.22 12.35
N TYR A 4 -5.06 -2.58 11.20
CA TYR A 4 -6.14 -2.43 10.21
C TYR A 4 -6.24 -3.63 9.29
N PHE A 5 -5.14 -4.35 9.12
CA PHE A 5 -5.00 -5.47 8.21
C PHE A 5 -4.64 -6.75 8.96
N ASP A 6 -5.10 -6.90 10.20
CA ASP A 6 -4.88 -8.08 11.07
C ASP A 6 -5.32 -9.41 10.44
N GLN A 7 -6.27 -9.36 9.51
CA GLN A 7 -6.79 -10.54 8.81
C GLN A 7 -5.96 -10.91 7.56
N LEU A 8 -4.97 -10.08 7.20
CA LEU A 8 -4.13 -10.28 6.03
C LEU A 8 -2.71 -10.64 6.47
N ASP A 9 -2.34 -11.88 6.15
CA ASP A 9 -0.94 -12.27 6.19
C ASP A 9 -0.15 -11.57 5.07
N ARG A 10 1.16 -11.48 5.27
CA ARG A 10 2.08 -11.02 4.22
C ARG A 10 1.89 -11.84 2.95
N VAL A 11 1.65 -11.16 1.83
CA VAL A 11 1.47 -11.75 0.50
C VAL A 11 2.76 -12.44 0.09
N ARG A 12 2.68 -13.74 -0.18
CA ARG A 12 3.82 -14.59 -0.58
C ARG A 12 3.72 -14.98 -2.05
N TYR A 13 4.85 -15.41 -2.60
CA TYR A 13 4.88 -16.06 -3.90
C TYR A 13 4.45 -17.53 -3.77
N GLU A 14 3.48 -17.95 -4.57
CA GLU A 14 2.98 -19.34 -4.61
C GLU A 14 3.11 -19.98 -6.01
N GLY A 15 3.61 -19.23 -7.00
CA GLY A 15 3.81 -19.71 -8.36
C GLY A 15 2.62 -19.49 -9.29
N SER A 16 2.87 -19.68 -10.58
CA SER A 16 1.95 -19.31 -11.67
C SER A 16 0.64 -20.11 -11.71
N LYS A 17 0.62 -21.28 -11.06
CA LYS A 17 -0.55 -22.17 -10.98
C LYS A 17 -1.41 -21.93 -9.72
N SER A 18 -1.03 -21.00 -8.84
CA SER A 18 -1.82 -20.74 -7.63
C SER A 18 -3.18 -20.11 -7.96
N SER A 19 -4.22 -20.64 -7.32
CA SER A 19 -5.58 -20.10 -7.33
C SER A 19 -5.81 -19.05 -6.22
N ASN A 20 -4.87 -18.88 -5.28
CA ASN A 20 -5.00 -17.92 -4.19
C ASN A 20 -4.98 -16.47 -4.75
N PRO A 21 -6.02 -15.66 -4.52
CA PRO A 21 -6.05 -14.27 -4.99
C PRO A 21 -5.07 -13.36 -4.22
N LEU A 22 -4.67 -13.73 -2.99
CA LEU A 22 -3.77 -12.96 -2.13
C LEU A 22 -2.34 -13.51 -2.14
N ALA A 23 -1.93 -14.10 -3.27
CA ALA A 23 -0.57 -14.59 -3.49
C ALA A 23 0.00 -14.06 -4.81
N PHE A 24 1.30 -13.82 -4.83
CA PHE A 24 2.00 -13.48 -6.06
C PHE A 24 2.17 -14.72 -6.94
N ARG A 25 1.75 -14.62 -8.20
CA ARG A 25 1.89 -15.69 -9.20
C ARG A 25 3.21 -15.63 -9.97
N HIS A 26 3.75 -14.42 -10.14
CA HIS A 26 4.93 -14.16 -10.97
C HIS A 26 6.03 -13.38 -10.26
N TYR A 27 5.70 -12.71 -9.15
CA TYR A 27 6.67 -11.93 -8.41
C TYR A 27 7.28 -12.76 -7.29
N ASN A 28 8.53 -13.17 -7.47
CA ASN A 28 9.35 -13.79 -6.43
C ASN A 28 10.53 -12.85 -6.11
N PRO A 29 10.57 -12.22 -4.92
CA PRO A 29 11.61 -11.23 -4.59
C PRO A 29 13.03 -11.82 -4.60
N ASP A 30 13.17 -13.12 -4.31
CA ASP A 30 14.47 -13.81 -4.24
C ASP A 30 14.93 -14.39 -5.58
N GLU A 31 14.10 -14.35 -6.61
CA GLU A 31 14.46 -14.87 -7.92
C GLU A 31 15.55 -14.01 -8.56
N LEU A 32 16.64 -14.67 -8.99
CA LEU A 32 17.74 -14.03 -9.68
C LEU A 32 17.44 -13.95 -11.18
N VAL A 33 17.24 -12.72 -11.66
CA VAL A 33 17.08 -12.41 -13.08
C VAL A 33 18.34 -11.70 -13.55
N LEU A 34 19.06 -12.27 -14.52
CA LEU A 34 20.29 -11.67 -15.07
C LEU A 34 21.31 -11.22 -13.99
N GLY A 35 21.42 -12.00 -12.90
CA GLY A 35 22.38 -11.76 -11.82
C GLY A 35 21.96 -10.74 -10.75
N LYS A 36 20.73 -10.23 -10.75
CA LYS A 36 20.17 -9.43 -9.64
C LYS A 36 18.82 -9.97 -9.19
N ARG A 37 18.47 -9.72 -7.93
CA ARG A 37 17.18 -10.13 -7.37
C ARG A 37 16.03 -9.37 -8.03
N MET A 38 14.89 -10.02 -8.23
CA MET A 38 13.73 -9.41 -8.87
C MET A 38 13.26 -8.15 -8.13
N GLU A 39 13.38 -8.12 -6.80
CA GLU A 39 13.07 -6.92 -6.00
C GLU A 39 13.98 -5.73 -6.34
N GLU A 40 15.25 -5.98 -6.69
CA GLU A 40 16.21 -4.93 -7.06
C GLU A 40 15.99 -4.40 -8.48
N HIS A 41 15.44 -5.25 -9.35
CA HIS A 41 15.05 -4.82 -10.70
C HIS A 41 13.80 -3.95 -10.66
N LEU A 42 12.77 -4.41 -9.96
CA LEU A 42 11.45 -3.78 -10.00
C LEU A 42 11.33 -2.62 -9.01
N ARG A 43 11.94 -2.75 -7.83
CA ARG A 43 11.96 -1.73 -6.77
C ARG A 43 10.56 -1.16 -6.52
N PHE A 44 9.60 -2.06 -6.31
CA PHE A 44 8.20 -1.68 -6.17
C PHE A 44 8.02 -0.63 -5.08
N ALA A 45 7.17 0.35 -5.39
CA ALA A 45 6.84 1.44 -4.51
C ALA A 45 5.33 1.63 -4.41
N ALA A 46 4.84 1.93 -3.21
CA ALA A 46 3.43 2.26 -2.97
C ALA A 46 3.25 3.78 -3.04
N CYS A 47 2.24 4.24 -3.79
CA CYS A 47 1.89 5.65 -3.86
C CYS A 47 1.03 6.05 -2.66
N TYR A 48 1.56 6.86 -1.76
CA TYR A 48 0.85 7.22 -0.53
C TYR A 48 -0.48 7.95 -0.80
N TRP A 49 -0.52 8.84 -1.80
CA TRP A 49 -1.72 9.61 -2.11
C TRP A 49 -2.87 8.72 -2.59
N HIS A 50 -2.64 7.87 -3.60
CA HIS A 50 -3.68 6.99 -4.14
C HIS A 50 -4.12 5.96 -3.11
N THR A 51 -3.18 5.44 -2.31
CA THR A 51 -3.47 4.35 -1.37
C THR A 51 -4.11 4.83 -0.08
N PHE A 52 -3.78 6.01 0.45
CA PHE A 52 -4.25 6.44 1.79
C PHE A 52 -5.00 7.78 1.81
N CYS A 53 -4.76 8.68 0.85
CA CYS A 53 -5.36 10.03 0.83
C CYS A 53 -6.60 10.14 -0.05
N TRP A 54 -6.60 9.51 -1.22
CA TRP A 54 -7.74 9.57 -2.13
C TRP A 54 -8.94 8.81 -1.54
N ASN A 55 -10.11 9.46 -1.56
CA ASN A 55 -11.35 8.95 -0.96
C ASN A 55 -12.29 8.32 -2.00
N GLY A 56 -11.82 8.12 -3.24
CA GLY A 56 -12.61 7.56 -4.32
C GLY A 56 -13.60 8.55 -4.95
N ALA A 57 -13.40 9.86 -4.74
CA ALA A 57 -14.18 10.88 -5.44
C ALA A 57 -13.73 10.99 -6.90
N ASP A 58 -14.70 11.22 -7.78
CA ASP A 58 -14.50 11.52 -9.21
C ASP A 58 -15.24 12.82 -9.59
N MET A 59 -15.30 13.16 -10.89
CA MET A 59 -15.93 14.40 -11.35
C MET A 59 -17.46 14.40 -11.24
N PHE A 60 -18.07 13.24 -10.96
CA PHE A 60 -19.52 13.02 -11.00
C PHE A 60 -20.08 12.56 -9.64
N GLY A 61 -19.24 12.25 -8.66
CA GLY A 61 -19.66 11.68 -7.39
C GLY A 61 -18.74 12.01 -6.22
N VAL A 62 -19.32 11.93 -5.02
CA VAL A 62 -18.60 12.10 -3.75
C VAL A 62 -17.88 10.81 -3.35
N GLY A 63 -16.82 10.95 -2.55
CA GLY A 63 -15.94 9.85 -2.17
C GLY A 63 -16.66 8.60 -1.67
N ALA A 64 -16.40 7.47 -2.33
CA ALA A 64 -17.04 6.19 -2.02
C ALA A 64 -16.37 5.42 -0.87
N PHE A 65 -15.13 5.77 -0.49
CA PHE A 65 -14.38 5.01 0.50
C PHE A 65 -14.70 5.44 1.93
N ASN A 66 -15.22 4.52 2.74
CA ASN A 66 -15.42 4.74 4.17
C ASN A 66 -14.23 4.23 4.99
N ARG A 67 -13.12 4.97 4.98
CA ARG A 67 -11.88 4.58 5.66
C ARG A 67 -11.78 5.21 7.06
N PRO A 68 -11.46 4.44 8.12
CA PRO A 68 -11.45 4.96 9.50
C PRO A 68 -10.45 6.12 9.75
N TRP A 69 -9.39 6.21 8.94
CA TRP A 69 -8.37 7.27 9.03
C TRP A 69 -8.69 8.50 8.16
N GLN A 70 -9.80 8.50 7.44
CA GLN A 70 -10.32 9.65 6.67
C GLN A 70 -11.53 10.32 7.34
N GLN A 71 -11.87 9.90 8.56
CA GLN A 71 -12.97 10.49 9.34
C GLN A 71 -12.62 11.91 9.84
N PRO A 72 -13.62 12.77 10.09
CA PRO A 72 -13.41 14.10 10.67
C PRO A 72 -12.71 14.01 12.04
N GLY A 73 -11.77 14.92 12.31
CA GLY A 73 -11.01 14.94 13.55
C GLY A 73 -9.83 15.90 13.52
N GLU A 74 -8.99 15.84 14.56
CA GLU A 74 -7.78 16.66 14.64
C GLU A 74 -6.75 16.24 13.58
N ALA A 75 -6.25 17.22 12.81
CA ALA A 75 -5.50 16.96 11.60
C ALA A 75 -4.19 16.20 11.85
N LEU A 76 -3.47 16.52 12.93
CA LEU A 76 -2.19 15.89 13.25
C LEU A 76 -2.39 14.44 13.75
N ALA A 77 -3.40 14.19 14.56
CA ALA A 77 -3.78 12.86 15.03
C ALA A 77 -4.18 11.96 13.84
N LEU A 78 -4.92 12.48 12.87
CA LEU A 78 -5.27 11.75 11.65
C LEU A 78 -4.06 11.50 10.76
N ALA A 79 -3.12 12.45 10.67
CA ALA A 79 -1.87 12.25 9.94
C ALA A 79 -1.02 11.12 10.54
N LYS A 80 -0.90 11.08 11.87
CA LYS A 80 -0.21 9.99 12.59
C LYS A 80 -0.89 8.64 12.35
N ARG A 81 -2.21 8.57 12.50
CA ARG A 81 -2.98 7.34 12.23
C ARG A 81 -2.80 6.86 10.80
N LYS A 82 -2.79 7.75 9.80
CA LYS A 82 -2.53 7.39 8.40
C LYS A 82 -1.13 6.84 8.20
N ALA A 83 -0.13 7.43 8.85
CA ALA A 83 1.23 6.92 8.81
C ALA A 83 1.30 5.51 9.42
N ASP A 84 0.67 5.28 10.58
CA ASP A 84 0.63 3.95 11.22
C ASP A 84 0.02 2.89 10.30
N VAL A 85 -1.13 3.18 9.67
CA VAL A 85 -1.78 2.30 8.68
C VAL A 85 -0.86 2.02 7.49
N ALA A 86 -0.14 3.04 7.01
CA ALA A 86 0.73 2.90 5.87
C ALA A 86 1.94 2.01 6.17
N PHE A 87 2.57 2.21 7.33
CA PHE A 87 3.68 1.37 7.79
C PHE A 87 3.26 -0.07 8.11
N GLU A 88 1.99 -0.30 8.48
CA GLU A 88 1.42 -1.64 8.59
C GLU A 88 1.24 -2.32 7.21
N PHE A 89 0.84 -1.55 6.19
CA PHE A 89 0.57 -2.06 4.85
C PHE A 89 1.84 -2.47 4.08
N PHE A 90 2.93 -1.70 4.17
CA PHE A 90 4.12 -1.95 3.32
C PHE A 90 4.76 -3.34 3.49
N PRO A 91 4.93 -3.87 4.72
CA PRO A 91 5.44 -5.22 4.92
C PRO A 91 4.54 -6.30 4.32
N GLN A 92 3.22 -6.08 4.30
CA GLN A 92 2.26 -7.07 3.81
C GLN A 92 2.37 -7.27 2.29
N VAL A 93 2.55 -6.18 1.53
CA VAL A 93 2.70 -6.22 0.07
C VAL A 93 4.15 -6.33 -0.41
N THR A 94 5.10 -6.58 0.49
CA THR A 94 6.55 -6.67 0.19
C THR A 94 7.07 -5.40 -0.51
N CYS A 95 6.51 -4.24 -0.18
CA CYS A 95 6.89 -2.97 -0.80
C CYS A 95 7.94 -2.27 0.07
N ALA A 96 9.15 -2.07 -0.48
CA ALA A 96 10.26 -1.47 0.27
C ALA A 96 10.31 0.06 0.17
N ILE A 97 9.58 0.67 -0.78
CA ILE A 97 9.70 2.09 -1.12
C ILE A 97 8.35 2.79 -0.96
N LEU A 98 8.35 3.90 -0.23
CA LEU A 98 7.19 4.79 -0.10
C LEU A 98 7.37 6.03 -0.96
N LEU A 99 6.44 6.27 -1.88
CA LEU A 99 6.34 7.53 -2.62
C LEU A 99 5.38 8.47 -1.90
N LEU A 100 5.95 9.36 -1.08
CA LEU A 100 5.24 10.53 -0.57
C LEU A 100 5.26 11.62 -1.65
N PRO A 101 4.10 12.21 -2.02
CA PRO A 101 4.15 13.44 -2.78
C PRO A 101 4.94 14.46 -1.95
N ARG A 102 5.93 15.13 -2.57
CA ARG A 102 6.53 16.33 -1.97
C ARG A 102 5.37 17.22 -1.56
N CYS A 103 5.30 17.57 -0.28
CA CYS A 103 4.33 18.54 0.26
C CYS A 103 4.46 19.85 -0.54
N GLY A 104 3.68 19.98 -1.61
CA GLY A 104 3.84 21.07 -2.59
C GLY A 104 2.72 21.17 -3.62
N CYS A 105 1.74 20.28 -3.60
CA CYS A 105 0.55 20.38 -4.44
C CYS A 105 -0.71 20.14 -3.59
N PHE A 106 -1.06 21.15 -2.80
CA PHE A 106 -2.43 21.48 -2.48
C PHE A 106 -2.64 22.89 -3.05
N PRO A 107 -3.54 23.12 -4.02
CA PRO A 107 -4.08 24.46 -4.23
C PRO A 107 -4.88 24.90 -2.99
#